data_AF-A0A844GM91-F1
#
_entry.id   AF-A0A844GM91-F1
#
_cell.length_a   1.000
_cell.length_b   1.000
_cell.length_c   1.000
_cell.angle_alpha   90.00
_cell.angle_beta   90.00
_cell.angle_gamma   90.00
#
_symmetry.space_group_name_H-M   'P 1'
#
loop_
_entity.id
_entity.type
_entity.pdbx_description
1 polymer ?
#
loop_
_entity_poly.entity_id
_entity_poly.type
_entity_poly.pdbx_seq_one_letter_code
_entity_poly.pdbx_strand_id
1 'polypeptide(L)'
;MKWNRFTVKTKTEAEDIVISTLAEVGIEGVEIQDKQPLTEEDKAQMFVDIMPEGPSDDGIAYLNFYLEEDADKEAILKDVREALDDLKNFMDIGEATIEESQTEDKDWINNWKQYFHQFYVDDILIIPSWEKVKTEDRDKMILHIDPGTAFGTGMHETTQLVIRQLKKYVTPNTEMLDVGTGSGILGIVALKLGAKHVLGTDLDPCAIPAVAENKEANQIADESFDMVIGNIIDDKAIQDQAGYEKYDIVTANILADVLIPLTPVIVNQMKKGAYYITSGILDVKEEVVVEAVKAAGLTVVEVTHQGEWVSITARKE
;
A
#
# COMPACT_ATOMS: atom_id res chain seq x y z
N MET A 1 -25.17 -3.52 8.30
CA MET A 1 -26.37 -3.93 7.50
C MET A 1 -26.31 -5.42 7.21
N LYS A 2 -27.40 -6.08 6.84
CA LYS A 2 -27.38 -7.46 6.33
C LYS A 2 -27.70 -7.41 4.85
N TRP A 3 -26.92 -8.13 4.05
CA TRP A 3 -27.16 -8.26 2.61
C TRP A 3 -27.45 -9.72 2.28
N ASN A 4 -28.43 -9.93 1.43
CA ASN A 4 -28.61 -11.23 0.80
C ASN A 4 -27.67 -11.28 -0.41
N ARG A 5 -26.67 -12.16 -0.36
CA ARG A 5 -25.73 -12.39 -1.45
C ARG A 5 -26.24 -13.54 -2.31
N PHE A 6 -26.34 -13.30 -3.60
CA PHE A 6 -26.72 -14.30 -4.59
C PHE A 6 -25.55 -14.57 -5.52
N THR A 7 -25.18 -15.83 -5.67
CA THR A 7 -24.08 -16.25 -6.52
C THR A 7 -24.64 -16.98 -7.73
N VAL A 8 -24.40 -16.44 -8.92
CA VAL A 8 -24.70 -17.10 -10.20
C VAL A 8 -23.45 -17.80 -10.69
N LYS A 9 -23.49 -19.12 -10.81
CA LYS A 9 -22.41 -19.91 -11.40
C LYS A 9 -22.59 -19.98 -12.91
N THR A 10 -21.68 -19.40 -13.66
CA THR A 10 -21.70 -19.34 -15.13
C THR A 10 -20.35 -19.79 -15.71
N LYS A 11 -20.26 -19.85 -17.04
CA LYS A 11 -18.97 -19.95 -17.72
C LYS A 11 -18.29 -18.59 -17.80
N THR A 12 -16.97 -18.58 -17.69
CA THR A 12 -16.17 -17.37 -17.83
C THR A 12 -16.36 -16.67 -19.19
N GLU A 13 -16.54 -17.44 -20.28
CA GLU A 13 -16.82 -16.88 -21.61
C GLU A 13 -18.19 -16.18 -21.75
N ALA A 14 -19.12 -16.45 -20.83
CA ALA A 14 -20.47 -15.92 -20.83
C ALA A 14 -20.68 -14.81 -19.80
N GLU A 15 -19.65 -14.48 -19.03
CA GLU A 15 -19.70 -13.59 -17.88
C GLU A 15 -20.27 -12.20 -18.23
N ASP A 16 -19.67 -11.51 -19.19
CA ASP A 16 -20.06 -10.16 -19.61
C ASP A 16 -21.55 -10.09 -20.01
N ILE A 17 -22.02 -11.12 -20.73
CA ILE A 17 -23.39 -11.16 -21.22
C ILE A 17 -24.35 -11.45 -20.05
N VAL A 18 -23.99 -12.35 -19.14
CA VAL A 18 -24.77 -12.61 -17.93
C VAL A 18 -24.84 -11.35 -17.05
N ILE A 19 -23.74 -10.62 -16.86
CA ILE A 19 -23.73 -9.34 -16.12
C ILE A 19 -24.67 -8.33 -16.79
N SER A 20 -24.59 -8.19 -18.11
CA SER A 20 -25.48 -7.29 -18.86
C SER A 20 -26.95 -7.67 -18.66
N THR A 21 -27.28 -8.96 -18.69
CA THR A 21 -28.64 -9.45 -18.44
C THR A 21 -29.09 -9.17 -17.00
N LEU A 22 -28.21 -9.35 -16.01
CA LEU A 22 -28.52 -9.00 -14.62
C LEU A 22 -28.79 -7.50 -14.45
N ALA A 23 -28.03 -6.64 -15.15
CA ALA A 23 -28.22 -5.20 -15.12
C ALA A 23 -29.59 -4.78 -15.71
N GLU A 24 -30.07 -5.45 -16.76
CA GLU A 24 -31.40 -5.21 -17.34
C GLU A 24 -32.55 -5.53 -16.36
N VAL A 25 -32.33 -6.49 -15.46
CA VAL A 25 -33.26 -6.87 -14.38
C VAL A 25 -33.15 -5.93 -13.16
N GLY A 26 -32.21 -4.98 -13.18
CA GLY A 26 -32.05 -3.97 -12.14
C GLY A 26 -30.96 -4.28 -11.11
N ILE A 27 -30.05 -5.22 -11.40
CA ILE A 27 -28.87 -5.47 -10.55
C ILE A 27 -27.78 -4.44 -10.87
N GLU A 28 -27.48 -3.56 -9.92
CA GLU A 28 -26.58 -2.42 -10.14
C GLU A 28 -25.08 -2.76 -10.02
N GLY A 29 -24.74 -3.89 -9.40
CA GLY A 29 -23.35 -4.28 -9.17
C GLY A 29 -23.18 -5.79 -9.06
N VAL A 30 -22.15 -6.30 -9.73
CA VAL A 30 -21.79 -7.71 -9.73
C VAL A 30 -20.29 -7.82 -9.43
N GLU A 31 -19.94 -8.60 -8.42
CA GLU A 31 -18.59 -9.02 -8.12
C GLU A 31 -18.28 -10.30 -8.91
N ILE A 32 -17.20 -10.26 -9.69
CA ILE A 32 -16.72 -11.40 -10.47
C ILE A 32 -15.71 -12.16 -9.64
N GLN A 33 -15.93 -13.47 -9.49
CA GLN A 33 -14.97 -14.39 -8.91
C GLN A 33 -14.73 -15.54 -9.89
N ASP A 34 -13.61 -15.49 -10.59
CA ASP A 34 -13.16 -16.54 -11.50
C ASP A 34 -11.74 -17.01 -11.15
N LYS A 35 -11.17 -17.85 -12.00
CA LYS A 35 -9.78 -18.32 -11.92
C LYS A 35 -8.99 -17.91 -13.15
N GLN A 36 -9.39 -16.83 -13.83
CA GLN A 36 -8.61 -16.38 -14.97
C GLN A 36 -7.21 -15.97 -14.49
N PRO A 37 -6.15 -16.47 -15.14
CA PRO A 37 -4.81 -16.01 -14.84
C PRO A 37 -4.70 -14.54 -15.24
N LEU A 38 -3.99 -13.77 -14.40
CA LEU A 38 -3.65 -12.39 -14.70
C LEU A 38 -3.00 -12.29 -16.08
N THR A 39 -3.41 -11.28 -16.85
CA THR A 39 -2.80 -11.01 -18.15
C THR A 39 -1.35 -10.55 -17.97
N GLU A 40 -0.55 -10.60 -19.03
CA GLU A 40 0.82 -10.07 -18.98
C GLU A 40 0.85 -8.55 -18.69
N GLU A 41 -0.20 -7.83 -19.08
CA GLU A 41 -0.35 -6.40 -18.77
C GLU A 41 -0.66 -6.18 -17.29
N ASP A 42 -1.57 -6.96 -16.70
CA ASP A 42 -1.85 -6.91 -15.26
C ASP A 42 -0.60 -7.23 -14.44
N LYS A 43 0.12 -8.29 -14.84
CA LYS A 43 1.39 -8.68 -14.22
C LYS A 43 2.46 -7.58 -14.29
N ALA A 44 2.54 -6.87 -15.41
CA ALA A 44 3.49 -5.77 -15.58
C ALA A 44 3.17 -4.56 -14.67
N GLN A 45 1.91 -4.38 -14.29
CA GLN A 45 1.46 -3.34 -13.36
C GLN A 45 1.62 -3.77 -11.89
N MET A 46 1.78 -5.06 -11.60
CA MET A 46 2.03 -5.55 -10.26
C MET A 46 3.47 -5.28 -9.82
N PHE A 47 3.64 -4.35 -8.89
CA PHE A 47 4.91 -4.11 -8.21
C PHE A 47 5.11 -5.14 -7.09
N VAL A 48 5.45 -6.39 -7.42
CA VAL A 48 5.72 -7.47 -6.45
C VAL A 48 7.00 -8.23 -6.83
N ASP A 49 7.82 -8.57 -5.84
CA ASP A 49 9.07 -9.33 -6.06
C ASP A 49 8.81 -10.80 -6.45
N ILE A 50 7.67 -11.35 -6.04
CA ILE A 50 7.24 -12.71 -6.32
C ILE A 50 5.80 -12.66 -6.81
N MET A 51 5.55 -13.12 -8.04
CA MET A 51 4.19 -13.20 -8.56
C MET A 51 3.42 -14.32 -7.86
N PRO A 52 2.20 -14.04 -7.37
CA PRO A 52 1.37 -15.08 -6.78
C PRO A 52 0.98 -16.11 -7.84
N GLU A 53 1.17 -17.39 -7.53
CA GLU A 53 0.62 -18.47 -8.35
C GLU A 53 -0.88 -18.59 -8.08
N GLY A 54 -1.68 -18.16 -9.06
CA GLY A 54 -3.13 -18.35 -9.05
C GLY A 54 -3.50 -19.81 -9.32
N PRO A 55 -4.72 -20.24 -8.94
CA PRO A 55 -5.24 -21.55 -9.33
C PRO A 55 -5.37 -21.64 -10.86
N SER A 56 -5.33 -22.86 -11.40
CA SER A 56 -5.58 -23.08 -12.82
C SER A 56 -7.01 -22.70 -13.19
N ASP A 57 -7.17 -21.98 -14.30
CA ASP A 57 -8.47 -21.68 -14.90
C ASP A 57 -9.27 -22.96 -15.13
N ASP A 58 -10.49 -22.99 -14.59
CA ASP A 58 -11.45 -24.09 -14.76
C ASP A 58 -12.63 -23.71 -15.67
N GLY A 59 -12.60 -22.50 -16.28
CA GLY A 59 -13.62 -21.99 -17.19
C GLY A 59 -14.94 -21.62 -16.50
N ILE A 60 -14.93 -21.49 -15.16
CA ILE A 60 -16.10 -21.18 -14.36
C ILE A 60 -15.93 -19.78 -13.75
N ALA A 61 -16.99 -18.97 -13.86
CA ALA A 61 -17.09 -17.69 -13.18
C ALA A 61 -18.26 -17.73 -12.18
N TYR A 62 -18.05 -17.12 -11.02
CA TYR A 62 -19.06 -16.93 -9.99
C TYR A 62 -19.39 -15.43 -9.91
N LEU A 63 -20.62 -15.09 -10.25
CA LEU A 63 -21.10 -13.72 -10.27
C LEU A 63 -21.92 -13.46 -9.01
N ASN A 64 -21.38 -12.64 -8.11
CA ASN A 64 -22.00 -12.31 -6.84
C ASN A 64 -22.71 -10.97 -6.93
N PHE A 65 -24.01 -10.93 -6.64
CA PHE A 65 -24.75 -9.68 -6.48
C PHE A 65 -25.45 -9.62 -5.13
N TYR A 66 -25.75 -8.41 -4.69
CA TYR A 66 -26.19 -8.13 -3.33
C TYR A 66 -27.53 -7.40 -3.35
N LEU A 67 -28.49 -7.89 -2.59
CA LEU A 67 -29.78 -7.23 -2.38
C LEU A 67 -29.92 -6.80 -0.92
N GLU A 68 -30.55 -5.65 -0.69
CA GLU A 68 -30.91 -5.15 0.63
C GLU A 68 -31.86 -6.14 1.34
N GLU A 69 -31.89 -6.13 2.67
CA GLU A 69 -32.70 -7.06 3.47
C GLU A 69 -34.22 -6.91 3.24
N ASP A 70 -34.68 -5.69 2.92
CA ASP A 70 -36.07 -5.34 2.64
C ASP A 70 -36.43 -5.33 1.15
N ALA A 71 -35.48 -5.65 0.26
CA ALA A 71 -35.76 -5.82 -1.16
C ALA A 71 -36.70 -7.03 -1.41
N ASP A 72 -37.56 -6.93 -2.42
CA ASP A 72 -38.42 -8.04 -2.86
C ASP A 72 -37.59 -9.08 -3.62
N LYS A 73 -36.80 -9.86 -2.88
CA LYS A 73 -35.92 -10.88 -3.42
C LYS A 73 -36.68 -11.96 -4.22
N GLU A 74 -37.93 -12.23 -3.89
CA GLU A 74 -38.71 -13.25 -4.61
C GLU A 74 -39.04 -12.77 -6.03
N ALA A 75 -39.47 -11.51 -6.18
CA ALA A 75 -39.70 -10.90 -7.49
C ALA A 75 -38.40 -10.81 -8.29
N ILE A 76 -37.33 -10.27 -7.69
CA ILE A 76 -36.04 -10.09 -8.39
C ILE A 76 -35.45 -11.44 -8.82
N LEU A 77 -35.44 -12.45 -7.95
CA LEU A 77 -34.92 -13.78 -8.31
C LEU A 77 -35.76 -14.49 -9.35
N LYS A 78 -37.06 -14.18 -9.43
CA LYS A 78 -37.91 -14.70 -10.50
C LYS A 78 -37.49 -14.08 -11.83
N ASP A 79 -37.36 -12.76 -11.90
CA ASP A 79 -36.98 -12.05 -13.12
C ASP A 79 -35.55 -12.44 -13.56
N VAL A 80 -34.61 -12.60 -12.62
CA VAL A 80 -33.26 -13.10 -12.91
C VAL A 80 -33.30 -14.51 -13.49
N ARG A 81 -34.09 -15.43 -12.92
CA ARG A 81 -34.20 -16.80 -13.46
C ARG A 81 -34.82 -16.81 -14.86
N GLU A 82 -35.86 -16.03 -15.09
CA GLU A 82 -36.49 -15.89 -16.41
C GLU A 82 -35.49 -15.37 -17.44
N ALA A 83 -34.72 -14.32 -17.09
CA ALA A 83 -33.72 -13.74 -17.97
C ALA A 83 -32.55 -14.70 -18.27
N LEU A 84 -32.07 -15.45 -17.28
CA LEU A 84 -31.02 -16.46 -17.46
C LEU A 84 -31.51 -17.66 -18.30
N ASP A 85 -32.75 -18.10 -18.10
CA ASP A 85 -33.35 -19.19 -18.89
C ASP A 85 -33.61 -18.77 -20.33
N ASP A 86 -34.02 -17.52 -20.56
CA ASP A 86 -34.11 -16.95 -21.90
C ASP A 86 -32.73 -16.90 -22.57
N LEU A 87 -31.70 -16.48 -21.85
CA LEU A 87 -30.33 -16.39 -22.35
C LEU A 87 -29.76 -17.77 -22.75
N LYS A 88 -30.10 -18.84 -22.01
CA LYS A 88 -29.74 -20.23 -22.36
C LYS A 88 -30.24 -20.68 -23.73
N ASN A 89 -31.30 -20.05 -24.26
CA ASN A 89 -31.80 -20.37 -25.61
C ASN A 89 -30.92 -19.78 -26.72
N PHE A 90 -30.11 -18.77 -26.41
CA PHE A 90 -29.28 -18.06 -27.39
C PHE A 90 -27.80 -18.46 -27.30
N MET A 91 -27.32 -18.83 -26.11
CA MET A 91 -25.93 -19.23 -25.90
C MET A 91 -25.76 -20.18 -24.71
N ASP A 92 -24.61 -20.86 -24.66
CA ASP A 92 -24.25 -21.73 -23.55
C ASP A 92 -23.63 -20.91 -22.41
N ILE A 93 -24.43 -20.66 -21.37
CA ILE A 93 -24.00 -19.97 -20.15
C ILE A 93 -23.64 -20.94 -19.01
N GLY A 94 -23.55 -22.25 -19.30
CA GLY A 94 -23.29 -23.26 -18.29
C GLY A 94 -24.49 -23.54 -17.37
N GLU A 95 -24.21 -23.86 -16.10
CA GLU A 95 -25.25 -24.28 -15.13
C GLU A 95 -26.25 -23.14 -14.82
N ALA A 96 -25.78 -21.90 -14.72
CA ALA A 96 -26.53 -20.71 -14.30
C ALA A 96 -27.36 -20.96 -13.03
N THR A 97 -26.80 -21.69 -12.08
CA THR A 97 -27.43 -21.95 -10.78
C THR A 97 -27.27 -20.72 -9.89
N ILE A 98 -28.32 -20.37 -9.15
CA ILE A 98 -28.32 -19.28 -8.19
C ILE A 98 -28.26 -19.86 -6.78
N GLU A 99 -27.21 -19.55 -6.05
CA GLU A 99 -27.08 -19.89 -4.63
C GLU A 99 -27.33 -18.65 -3.77
N GLU A 100 -28.22 -18.78 -2.79
CA GLU A 100 -28.48 -17.73 -1.80
C GLU A 100 -27.62 -17.95 -0.56
N SER A 101 -26.93 -16.91 -0.14
CA SER A 101 -26.22 -16.85 1.13
C SER A 101 -26.48 -15.51 1.80
N GLN A 102 -26.45 -15.46 3.14
CA GLN A 102 -26.48 -14.20 3.85
C GLN A 102 -25.07 -13.78 4.20
N THR A 103 -24.73 -12.54 3.88
CA THR A 103 -23.53 -11.89 4.40
C THR A 103 -23.95 -10.75 5.32
N GLU A 104 -23.31 -10.65 6.47
CA GLU A 104 -23.41 -9.44 7.26
C GLU A 104 -22.45 -8.42 6.66
N ASP A 105 -22.95 -7.20 6.44
CA ASP A 105 -22.14 -6.01 6.29
C ASP A 105 -21.47 -5.75 7.65
N LYS A 106 -20.51 -6.59 7.98
CA LYS A 106 -19.52 -6.29 8.99
C LYS A 106 -18.67 -5.23 8.35
N ASP A 107 -19.04 -3.94 8.50
CA ASP A 107 -18.27 -2.76 8.12
C ASP A 107 -16.92 -3.17 7.53
N TRP A 108 -16.85 -3.53 6.25
CA TRP A 108 -15.63 -4.12 5.73
C TRP A 108 -14.48 -3.10 5.87
N ILE A 109 -14.87 -1.81 5.84
CA ILE A 109 -14.10 -0.60 6.11
C ILE A 109 -13.54 -0.54 7.55
N ASN A 110 -14.15 -1.17 8.56
CA ASN A 110 -13.66 -1.15 9.96
C ASN A 110 -13.25 -2.52 10.49
N ASN A 111 -13.59 -3.62 9.81
CA ASN A 111 -13.34 -4.97 10.28
C ASN A 111 -11.84 -5.33 10.27
N TRP A 112 -10.99 -4.55 9.62
CA TRP A 112 -9.54 -4.67 9.73
C TRP A 112 -8.99 -3.97 11.00
N LYS A 113 -9.68 -2.95 11.54
CA LYS A 113 -9.23 -2.17 12.72
C LYS A 113 -9.09 -3.04 13.98
N GLN A 114 -9.93 -4.07 14.11
CA GLN A 114 -9.84 -5.04 15.21
C GLN A 114 -8.60 -5.94 15.14
N TYR A 115 -7.90 -6.02 14.00
CA TYR A 115 -6.69 -6.83 13.84
C TYR A 115 -5.41 -5.99 13.91
N PHE A 116 -5.53 -4.66 13.80
CA PHE A 116 -4.40 -3.75 13.92
C PHE A 116 -4.35 -3.15 15.32
N HIS A 117 -3.41 -3.65 16.11
CA HIS A 117 -3.18 -3.27 17.50
C HIS A 117 -1.88 -2.48 17.65
N GLN A 118 -1.75 -1.73 18.74
CA GLN A 118 -0.51 -1.05 19.10
C GLN A 118 0.68 -2.02 19.16
N PHE A 119 1.85 -1.56 18.70
CA PHE A 119 3.09 -2.33 18.73
C PHE A 119 4.29 -1.42 19.00
N TYR A 120 5.45 -2.02 19.27
CA TYR A 120 6.65 -1.29 19.62
C TYR A 120 7.72 -1.45 18.55
N VAL A 121 8.41 -0.35 18.25
CA VAL A 121 9.69 -0.35 17.54
C VAL A 121 10.73 0.19 18.53
N ASP A 122 11.39 -0.73 19.22
CA ASP A 122 12.24 -0.45 20.37
C ASP A 122 11.49 0.35 21.47
N ASP A 123 11.83 1.62 21.65
CA ASP A 123 11.28 2.60 22.61
C ASP A 123 10.20 3.51 22.00
N ILE A 124 9.79 3.27 20.75
CA ILE A 124 8.71 3.98 20.07
C ILE A 124 7.45 3.12 20.14
N LEU A 125 6.36 3.68 20.67
CA LEU A 125 5.02 3.08 20.61
C LEU A 125 4.30 3.59 19.37
N ILE A 126 3.96 2.68 18.46
CA ILE A 126 3.08 2.97 17.32
C ILE A 126 1.68 2.51 17.69
N ILE A 127 0.71 3.42 17.61
CA ILE A 127 -0.65 3.20 18.11
C ILE A 127 -1.68 3.79 17.15
N PRO A 128 -2.73 3.03 16.77
CA PRO A 128 -3.83 3.57 15.99
C PRO A 128 -4.77 4.44 16.83
N SER A 129 -5.53 5.32 16.19
CA SER A 129 -6.41 6.31 16.81
C SER A 129 -7.54 5.73 17.67
N TRP A 130 -7.94 4.47 17.43
CA TRP A 130 -8.96 3.78 18.23
C TRP A 130 -8.43 3.13 19.50
N GLU A 131 -7.11 3.04 19.69
CA GLU A 131 -6.50 2.49 20.91
C GLU A 131 -6.03 3.59 21.87
N LYS A 132 -5.90 3.23 23.16
CA LYS A 132 -5.48 4.16 24.21
C LYS A 132 -4.09 3.79 24.71
N VAL A 133 -3.22 4.79 24.79
CA VAL A 133 -1.90 4.65 25.39
C VAL A 133 -2.03 4.18 26.84
N LYS A 134 -1.37 3.05 27.16
CA LYS A 134 -1.33 2.49 28.51
C LYS A 134 -0.55 3.41 29.43
N THR A 135 -0.87 3.41 30.73
CA THR A 135 -0.19 4.27 31.71
C THR A 135 1.33 4.06 31.75
N GLU A 136 1.78 2.82 31.53
CA GLU A 136 3.19 2.42 31.50
C GLU A 136 3.96 2.85 30.24
N ASP A 137 3.27 3.36 29.21
CA ASP A 137 3.87 3.77 27.93
C ASP A 137 3.94 5.30 27.77
N ARG A 138 3.52 6.07 28.79
CA ARG A 138 3.39 7.54 28.69
C ARG A 138 4.72 8.28 28.56
N ASP A 139 5.82 7.65 28.92
CA ASP A 139 7.19 8.17 28.82
C ASP A 139 7.88 7.81 27.49
N LYS A 140 7.28 6.91 26.70
CA LYS A 140 7.79 6.53 25.37
C LYS A 140 7.48 7.60 24.34
N MET A 141 8.20 7.55 23.22
CA MET A 141 7.82 8.29 22.03
C MET A 141 6.56 7.64 21.44
N ILE A 142 5.46 8.39 21.44
CA ILE A 142 4.17 7.91 20.90
C ILE A 142 4.01 8.42 19.47
N LEU A 143 3.73 7.51 18.55
CA LEU A 143 3.47 7.74 17.15
C LEU A 143 2.06 7.26 16.80
N HIS A 144 1.18 8.19 16.44
CA HIS A 144 -0.17 7.85 16.00
C HIS A 144 -0.14 7.55 14.50
N ILE A 145 -0.47 6.32 14.11
CA ILE A 145 -0.55 5.94 12.69
C ILE A 145 -1.82 5.12 12.51
N ASP A 146 -2.70 5.65 11.66
CA ASP A 146 -3.87 4.91 11.21
C ASP A 146 -3.52 4.20 9.90
N PRO A 147 -3.55 2.86 9.85
CA PRO A 147 -3.67 2.16 8.57
C PRO A 147 -4.83 2.73 7.74
N GLY A 148 -4.53 2.95 6.46
CA GLY A 148 -5.46 3.51 5.50
C GLY A 148 -5.13 2.99 4.10
N THR A 149 -5.51 3.75 3.08
CA THR A 149 -5.25 3.39 1.68
C THR A 149 -3.77 3.53 1.29
N ALA A 150 -3.02 4.39 1.98
CA ALA A 150 -1.59 4.55 1.75
C ALA A 150 -0.77 3.50 2.52
N PHE A 151 0.25 2.95 1.87
CA PHE A 151 1.15 1.96 2.45
C PHE A 151 2.00 2.54 3.60
N GLY A 152 2.42 1.70 4.55
CA GLY A 152 3.35 2.10 5.62
C GLY A 152 2.72 2.24 7.01
N THR A 153 2.15 1.16 7.55
CA THR A 153 1.58 1.14 8.91
C THR A 153 2.65 1.09 10.02
N GLY A 154 3.91 0.82 9.65
CA GLY A 154 5.03 0.64 10.57
C GLY A 154 5.24 -0.78 11.06
N MET A 155 4.27 -1.68 10.88
CA MET A 155 4.34 -3.04 11.41
C MET A 155 5.36 -3.89 10.65
N HIS A 156 5.53 -3.64 9.36
CA HIS A 156 6.44 -4.38 8.49
C HIS A 156 7.91 -4.15 8.89
N GLU A 157 8.70 -5.22 8.82
CA GLU A 157 10.11 -5.27 9.21
C GLU A 157 10.94 -4.17 8.54
N THR A 158 10.67 -3.89 7.26
CA THR A 158 11.39 -2.87 6.50
C THR A 158 11.22 -1.46 7.09
N THR A 159 10.01 -1.10 7.54
CA THR A 159 9.77 0.19 8.19
C THR A 159 10.52 0.26 9.52
N GLN A 160 10.51 -0.83 10.31
CA GLN A 160 11.23 -0.89 11.58
C GLN A 160 12.74 -0.73 11.41
N LEU A 161 13.31 -1.38 10.39
CA LEU A 161 14.73 -1.25 10.05
C LEU A 161 15.10 0.22 9.75
N VAL A 162 14.31 0.91 8.93
CA VAL A 162 14.56 2.33 8.62
C VAL A 162 14.39 3.22 9.85
N ILE A 163 13.37 3.00 10.68
CA ILE A 163 13.18 3.75 11.94
C ILE A 163 14.42 3.63 12.85
N ARG A 164 15.00 2.43 12.98
CA ARG A 164 16.21 2.23 13.79
C ARG A 164 17.43 2.96 13.22
N GLN A 165 17.52 3.10 11.91
CA GLN A 165 18.57 3.89 11.28
C GLN A 165 18.32 5.40 11.46
N LEU A 166 17.08 5.88 11.34
CA LEU A 166 16.73 7.29 11.61
C LEU A 166 17.14 7.71 13.03
N LYS A 167 16.92 6.85 14.04
CA LYS A 167 17.36 7.09 15.43
C LYS A 167 18.87 7.34 15.57
N LYS A 168 19.71 6.81 14.67
CA LYS A 168 21.17 6.97 14.70
C LYS A 168 21.63 8.30 14.10
N TYR A 169 20.91 8.81 13.10
CA TYR A 169 21.43 9.86 12.22
C TYR A 169 20.61 11.16 12.21
N VAL A 170 19.35 11.15 12.65
CA VAL A 170 18.54 12.37 12.73
C VAL A 170 19.11 13.34 13.77
N THR A 171 19.13 14.62 13.40
CA THR A 171 19.57 15.73 14.24
C THR A 171 18.58 16.89 14.16
N PRO A 172 18.64 17.88 15.08
CA PRO A 172 17.81 19.09 15.04
C PRO A 172 17.86 19.92 13.76
N ASN A 173 18.89 19.73 12.93
CA ASN A 173 19.08 20.48 11.68
C ASN A 173 18.80 19.64 10.43
N THR A 174 18.38 18.38 10.60
CA THR A 174 18.19 17.44 9.49
C THR A 174 17.09 17.93 8.56
N GLU A 175 17.47 18.18 7.30
CA GLU A 175 16.57 18.26 6.16
C GLU A 175 16.46 16.85 5.56
N MET A 176 15.27 16.28 5.48
CA MET A 176 15.05 14.90 5.04
C MET A 176 14.19 14.81 3.78
N LEU A 177 14.53 13.88 2.89
CA LEU A 177 13.70 13.48 1.75
C LEU A 177 13.23 12.03 1.97
N ASP A 178 11.92 11.79 1.90
CA ASP A 178 11.33 10.46 2.02
C ASP A 178 10.69 10.04 0.69
N VAL A 179 11.31 9.10 -0.01
CA VAL A 179 10.89 8.66 -1.35
C VAL A 179 10.03 7.39 -1.24
N GLY A 180 8.82 7.45 -1.80
CA GLY A 180 7.79 6.42 -1.57
C GLY A 180 7.23 6.53 -0.16
N THR A 181 6.82 7.74 0.24
CA THR A 181 6.49 8.05 1.64
C THR A 181 5.23 7.36 2.15
N GLY A 182 4.29 7.01 1.27
CA GLY A 182 3.02 6.36 1.61
C GLY A 182 2.27 7.13 2.71
N SER A 183 2.15 6.50 3.88
CA SER A 183 1.52 7.09 5.07
C SER A 183 2.27 8.27 5.70
N GLY A 184 3.53 8.50 5.31
CA GLY A 184 4.40 9.50 5.91
C GLY A 184 5.14 9.05 7.16
N ILE A 185 5.01 7.78 7.56
CA ILE A 185 5.51 7.30 8.85
C ILE A 185 6.99 7.60 9.11
N LEU A 186 7.85 7.45 8.10
CA LEU A 186 9.29 7.70 8.23
C LEU A 186 9.59 9.19 8.42
N GLY A 187 8.91 10.06 7.67
CA GLY A 187 8.99 11.51 7.85
C GLY A 187 8.50 11.95 9.23
N ILE A 188 7.37 11.42 9.69
CA ILE A 188 6.79 11.73 11.01
C ILE A 188 7.72 11.27 12.13
N VAL A 189 8.32 10.08 12.01
CA VAL A 189 9.33 9.58 12.96
C VAL A 189 10.53 10.53 12.99
N ALA A 190 11.04 10.94 11.83
CA ALA A 190 12.17 11.87 11.77
C ALA A 190 11.84 13.21 12.45
N LEU A 191 10.66 13.77 12.22
CA LEU A 191 10.22 15.02 12.86
C LEU A 191 10.07 14.86 14.38
N LYS A 192 9.54 13.73 14.86
CA LYS A 192 9.50 13.42 16.30
C LYS A 192 10.88 13.19 16.93
N LEU A 193 11.85 12.69 16.16
CA LEU A 193 13.26 12.62 16.55
C LEU A 193 13.95 13.98 16.49
N GLY A 194 13.27 15.02 15.99
CA GLY A 194 13.73 16.40 15.99
C GLY A 194 14.23 16.90 14.63
N ALA A 195 14.02 16.19 13.53
CA ALA A 195 14.36 16.71 12.20
C ALA A 195 13.72 18.09 11.98
N LYS A 196 14.39 18.94 11.20
CA LYS A 196 13.95 20.30 10.93
C LYS A 196 12.80 20.34 9.92
N HIS A 197 12.92 19.54 8.86
CA HIS A 197 11.98 19.52 7.75
C HIS A 197 12.04 18.19 7.00
N VAL A 198 10.90 17.76 6.46
CA VAL A 198 10.77 16.60 5.58
C VAL A 198 10.10 17.02 4.27
N LEU A 199 10.62 16.54 3.14
CA LEU A 199 9.87 16.45 1.90
C LEU A 199 9.53 14.98 1.62
N GLY A 200 8.26 14.66 1.48
CA GLY A 200 7.82 13.35 0.99
C GLY A 200 7.56 13.40 -0.51
N THR A 201 7.95 12.35 -1.22
CA THR A 201 7.56 12.15 -2.62
C THR A 201 6.86 10.82 -2.77
N ASP A 202 5.76 10.78 -3.52
CA ASP A 202 5.04 9.54 -3.84
C ASP A 202 4.46 9.58 -5.26
N LEU A 203 4.15 8.42 -5.82
CA LEU A 203 3.39 8.32 -7.07
C LEU A 203 1.88 8.36 -6.81
N ASP A 204 1.46 7.87 -5.64
CA ASP A 204 0.06 7.74 -5.30
C ASP A 204 -0.50 9.05 -4.70
N PRO A 205 -1.49 9.70 -5.33
CA PRO A 205 -2.14 10.88 -4.76
C PRO A 205 -2.81 10.62 -3.40
N CYS A 206 -3.12 9.37 -3.03
CA CYS A 206 -3.62 9.02 -1.71
C CYS A 206 -2.59 9.26 -0.58
N ALA A 207 -1.30 9.41 -0.90
CA ALA A 207 -0.28 9.76 0.09
C ALA A 207 -0.49 11.16 0.69
N ILE A 208 -1.03 12.12 -0.08
CA ILE A 208 -1.28 13.49 0.42
C ILE A 208 -2.23 13.50 1.63
N PRO A 209 -3.48 12.99 1.52
CA PRO A 209 -4.39 12.97 2.66
C PRO A 209 -3.85 12.10 3.81
N ALA A 210 -3.20 10.96 3.52
CA ALA A 210 -2.63 10.11 4.56
C ALA A 210 -1.55 10.82 5.39
N VAL A 211 -0.63 11.53 4.73
CA VAL A 211 0.40 12.33 5.41
C VAL A 211 -0.24 13.46 6.20
N ALA A 212 -1.23 14.16 5.65
CA ALA A 212 -1.92 15.24 6.34
C ALA A 212 -2.60 14.75 7.63
N GLU A 213 -3.36 13.66 7.56
CA GLU A 213 -4.05 13.05 8.70
C GLU A 213 -3.06 12.55 9.76
N ASN A 214 -1.99 11.86 9.34
CA ASN A 214 -0.98 11.39 10.29
C ASN A 214 -0.16 12.54 10.91
N LYS A 215 0.09 13.64 10.19
CA LYS A 215 0.70 14.86 10.78
C LYS A 215 -0.19 15.44 11.87
N GLU A 216 -1.48 15.59 11.58
CA GLU A 216 -2.47 16.10 12.54
C GLU A 216 -2.53 15.21 13.78
N ALA A 217 -2.64 13.88 13.60
CA ALA A 217 -2.68 12.91 14.68
C ALA A 217 -1.43 12.96 15.58
N ASN A 218 -0.28 13.39 15.03
CA ASN A 218 0.98 13.52 15.73
C ASN A 218 1.31 14.94 16.20
N GLN A 219 0.42 15.91 15.97
CA GLN A 219 0.60 17.33 16.31
C GLN A 219 1.85 17.94 15.65
N ILE A 220 2.11 17.53 14.41
CA ILE A 220 3.22 18.02 13.60
C ILE A 220 2.77 19.28 12.84
N ALA A 221 3.60 20.32 12.86
CA ALA A 221 3.34 21.57 12.16
C ALA A 221 3.29 21.34 10.64
N ASP A 222 2.31 21.91 9.95
CA ASP A 222 2.06 21.62 8.55
C ASP A 222 3.28 21.94 7.67
N GLU A 223 3.96 23.05 7.95
CA GLU A 223 5.14 23.55 7.25
C GLU A 223 6.42 22.72 7.45
N SER A 224 6.41 21.76 8.37
CA SER A 224 7.57 20.91 8.64
C SER A 224 7.62 19.67 7.75
N PHE A 225 6.55 19.38 7.00
CA PHE A 225 6.48 18.22 6.11
C PHE A 225 5.66 18.54 4.86
N ASP A 226 6.38 18.77 3.76
CA ASP A 226 5.83 19.01 2.44
C ASP A 226 5.64 17.72 1.65
N MET A 227 4.70 17.71 0.70
CA MET A 227 4.40 16.57 -0.17
C MET A 227 4.50 16.94 -1.64
N VAL A 228 5.05 16.04 -2.44
CA VAL A 228 5.12 16.13 -3.90
C VAL A 228 4.67 14.81 -4.51
N ILE A 229 3.72 14.89 -5.45
CA ILE A 229 3.28 13.72 -6.21
C ILE A 229 3.98 13.71 -7.56
N GLY A 230 4.68 12.62 -7.87
CA GLY A 230 5.32 12.41 -9.16
C GLY A 230 6.54 11.49 -9.09
N ASN A 231 6.99 11.05 -10.26
CA ASN A 231 8.10 10.11 -10.37
C ASN A 231 9.45 10.82 -10.33
N ILE A 232 10.13 10.78 -9.19
CA ILE A 232 11.45 11.41 -9.06
C ILE A 232 12.53 10.77 -9.96
N ILE A 233 12.35 9.53 -10.42
CA ILE A 233 13.36 8.80 -11.20
C ILE A 233 13.56 9.44 -12.58
N ASP A 234 12.48 9.73 -13.30
CA ASP A 234 12.52 10.20 -14.69
C ASP A 234 11.86 11.57 -14.93
N ASP A 235 11.14 12.13 -13.94
CA ASP A 235 10.55 13.46 -14.07
C ASP A 235 11.49 14.56 -13.54
N LYS A 236 12.06 15.32 -14.48
CA LYS A 236 12.94 16.45 -14.18
C LYS A 236 12.26 17.56 -13.37
N ALA A 237 10.97 17.81 -13.59
CA ALA A 237 10.23 18.84 -12.86
C ALA A 237 10.10 18.45 -11.37
N ILE A 238 9.88 17.17 -11.09
CA ILE A 238 9.83 16.64 -9.72
C ILE A 238 11.20 16.71 -9.06
N GLN A 239 12.27 16.37 -9.79
CA GLN A 239 13.64 16.52 -9.28
C GLN A 239 13.98 17.99 -8.98
N ASP A 240 13.59 18.92 -9.84
CA ASP A 240 13.81 20.35 -9.67
C ASP A 240 13.00 20.91 -8.48
N GLN A 241 11.76 20.43 -8.29
CA GLN A 241 10.91 20.80 -7.16
C GLN A 241 11.45 20.25 -5.83
N ALA A 242 11.96 19.01 -5.82
CA ALA A 242 12.62 18.44 -4.64
C ALA A 242 13.90 19.21 -4.27
N GLY A 243 14.61 19.70 -5.30
CA GLY A 243 15.84 20.48 -5.14
C GLY A 243 17.09 19.60 -5.03
N TYR A 244 18.25 20.22 -5.19
CA TYR A 244 19.54 19.54 -5.28
C TYR A 244 20.43 19.86 -4.10
N GLU A 245 21.24 18.87 -3.69
CA GLU A 245 22.19 18.97 -2.57
C GLU A 245 21.57 19.60 -1.31
N LYS A 246 20.34 19.22 -1.02
CA LYS A 246 19.50 19.84 0.02
C LYS A 246 19.38 18.97 1.27
N TYR A 247 19.42 17.66 1.12
CA TYR A 247 19.02 16.73 2.17
C TYR A 247 20.21 16.13 2.92
N ASP A 248 20.12 16.11 4.24
CA ASP A 248 21.08 15.47 5.14
C ASP A 248 20.79 13.96 5.29
N ILE A 249 19.52 13.57 5.11
CA ILE A 249 19.08 12.19 5.07
C ILE A 249 18.10 12.00 3.91
N VAL A 250 18.25 10.92 3.17
CA VAL A 250 17.24 10.44 2.23
C VAL A 250 16.82 9.04 2.64
N THR A 251 15.52 8.79 2.77
CA THR A 251 14.95 7.45 2.95
C THR A 251 14.26 6.97 1.69
N ALA A 252 14.34 5.68 1.42
CA ALA A 252 13.53 5.00 0.42
C ALA A 252 13.22 3.57 0.89
N ASN A 253 11.99 3.34 1.33
CA ASN A 253 11.52 2.00 1.74
C ASN A 253 10.61 1.43 0.65
N ILE A 254 11.22 1.01 -0.44
CA ILE A 254 10.56 0.59 -1.69
C ILE A 254 11.31 -0.61 -2.29
N LEU A 255 10.71 -1.25 -3.29
CA LEU A 255 11.27 -2.47 -3.89
C LEU A 255 12.66 -2.24 -4.50
N ALA A 256 13.50 -3.27 -4.45
CA ALA A 256 14.85 -3.27 -5.01
C ALA A 256 14.89 -2.84 -6.49
N ASP A 257 13.92 -3.28 -7.29
CA ASP A 257 13.85 -2.98 -8.72
C ASP A 257 13.57 -1.50 -9.00
N VAL A 258 13.03 -0.78 -8.01
CA VAL A 258 12.83 0.68 -8.05
C VAL A 258 14.04 1.40 -7.43
N LEU A 259 14.63 0.85 -6.37
CA LEU A 259 15.82 1.42 -5.72
C LEU A 259 17.02 1.54 -6.67
N ILE A 260 17.26 0.53 -7.50
CA ILE A 260 18.40 0.49 -8.43
C ILE A 260 18.39 1.70 -9.39
N PRO A 261 17.32 1.97 -10.17
CA PRO A 261 17.25 3.15 -11.02
C PRO A 261 17.10 4.47 -10.25
N LEU A 262 16.51 4.46 -9.04
CA LEU A 262 16.37 5.64 -8.19
C LEU A 262 17.72 6.15 -7.64
N THR A 263 18.57 5.23 -7.19
CA THR A 263 19.82 5.55 -6.48
C THR A 263 20.69 6.60 -7.20
N PRO A 264 21.05 6.45 -8.51
CA PRO A 264 21.88 7.44 -9.19
C PRO A 264 21.23 8.82 -9.31
N VAL A 265 19.90 8.89 -9.28
CA VAL A 265 19.17 10.17 -9.28
C VAL A 265 19.30 10.84 -7.93
N ILE A 266 18.98 10.12 -6.84
CA ILE A 266 18.94 10.62 -5.46
C ILE A 266 20.27 11.18 -4.96
N VAL A 267 21.40 10.69 -5.46
CA VAL A 267 22.72 11.25 -5.15
C VAL A 267 22.78 12.76 -5.45
N ASN A 268 22.02 13.26 -6.41
CA ASN A 268 21.96 14.68 -6.75
C ASN A 268 21.14 15.51 -5.74
N GLN A 269 20.16 14.91 -5.07
CA GLN A 269 19.35 15.54 -4.01
C GLN A 269 20.12 15.61 -2.67
N MET A 270 21.07 14.70 -2.46
CA MET A 270 21.83 14.57 -1.22
C MET A 270 22.93 15.64 -1.06
N LYS A 271 23.06 16.20 0.15
CA LYS A 271 24.23 16.99 0.55
C LYS A 271 25.48 16.12 0.65
N LYS A 272 26.65 16.75 0.61
CA LYS A 272 27.90 16.13 1.05
C LYS A 272 27.79 15.72 2.53
N GLY A 273 28.17 14.49 2.84
CA GLY A 273 28.09 13.89 4.18
C GLY A 273 26.74 13.29 4.54
N ALA A 274 25.74 13.38 3.65
CA ALA A 274 24.37 12.91 3.89
C ALA A 274 24.26 11.38 3.89
N TYR A 275 23.27 10.88 4.61
CA TYR A 275 22.95 9.44 4.68
C TYR A 275 21.81 9.08 3.72
N TYR A 276 21.98 7.94 3.04
CA TYR A 276 20.92 7.29 2.26
C TYR A 276 20.53 5.99 2.97
N ILE A 277 19.29 5.90 3.43
CA ILE A 277 18.78 4.76 4.19
C ILE A 277 17.70 4.08 3.35
N THR A 278 17.98 2.87 2.88
CA THR A 278 17.07 2.10 2.03
C THR A 278 16.56 0.87 2.75
N SER A 279 15.34 0.44 2.44
CA SER A 279 14.79 -0.88 2.79
C SER A 279 13.70 -1.26 1.78
N GLY A 280 12.92 -2.31 2.03
CA GLY A 280 12.07 -2.93 1.00
C GLY A 280 12.83 -3.94 0.14
N ILE A 281 13.93 -4.46 0.67
CA ILE A 281 14.88 -5.31 -0.03
C ILE A 281 14.82 -6.70 0.58
N LEU A 282 14.48 -7.71 -0.21
CA LEU A 282 14.66 -9.11 0.17
C LEU A 282 16.15 -9.44 0.23
N ASP A 283 16.56 -10.31 1.16
CA ASP A 283 17.94 -10.76 1.34
C ASP A 283 18.59 -11.30 0.05
N VAL A 284 17.81 -12.00 -0.78
CA VAL A 284 18.23 -12.49 -2.10
C VAL A 284 18.57 -11.37 -3.10
N LYS A 285 18.08 -10.14 -2.89
CA LYS A 285 18.36 -8.95 -3.72
C LYS A 285 19.41 -8.02 -3.08
N GLU A 286 19.93 -8.34 -1.90
CA GLU A 286 20.87 -7.48 -1.16
C GLU A 286 22.10 -7.09 -1.99
N GLU A 287 22.83 -8.07 -2.53
CA GLU A 287 24.08 -7.82 -3.24
C GLU A 287 23.87 -6.88 -4.43
N VAL A 288 22.76 -7.03 -5.16
CA VAL A 288 22.44 -6.20 -6.33
C VAL A 288 22.22 -4.75 -5.92
N VAL A 289 21.49 -4.50 -4.83
CA VAL A 289 21.25 -3.13 -4.34
C VAL A 289 22.53 -2.52 -3.75
N VAL A 290 23.34 -3.30 -3.02
CA VAL A 290 24.64 -2.86 -2.50
C VAL A 290 25.55 -2.39 -3.64
N GLU A 291 25.64 -3.15 -4.73
CA GLU A 291 26.46 -2.77 -5.87
C GLU A 291 25.90 -1.55 -6.62
N ALA A 292 24.58 -1.40 -6.72
CA ALA A 292 23.96 -0.19 -7.28
C ALA A 292 24.29 1.07 -6.45
N VAL A 293 24.22 0.97 -5.12
CA VAL A 293 24.61 2.03 -4.17
C VAL A 293 26.07 2.44 -4.35
N LYS A 294 26.98 1.46 -4.43
CA LYS A 294 28.41 1.74 -4.67
C LYS A 294 28.66 2.34 -6.05
N ALA A 295 27.99 1.83 -7.09
CA ALA A 295 28.13 2.32 -8.46
C ALA A 295 27.66 3.78 -8.61
N ALA A 296 26.69 4.21 -7.80
CA ALA A 296 26.25 5.59 -7.71
C ALA A 296 27.22 6.51 -6.93
N GLY A 297 28.34 5.97 -6.43
CA GLY A 297 29.38 6.74 -5.72
C GLY A 297 29.12 6.92 -4.22
N LEU A 298 28.20 6.15 -3.64
CA LEU A 298 27.94 6.14 -2.20
C LEU A 298 28.80 5.09 -1.49
N THR A 299 29.18 5.37 -0.25
CA THR A 299 29.88 4.42 0.61
C THR A 299 28.88 3.72 1.52
N VAL A 300 28.76 2.39 1.44
CA VAL A 300 27.92 1.61 2.36
C VAL A 300 28.52 1.69 3.77
N VAL A 301 27.72 2.15 4.72
CA VAL A 301 28.10 2.33 6.14
C VAL A 301 27.67 1.12 6.96
N GLU A 302 26.47 0.63 6.73
CA GLU A 302 25.86 -0.45 7.51
C GLU A 302 24.81 -1.19 6.67
N VAL A 303 24.72 -2.50 6.86
CA VAL A 303 23.62 -3.33 6.36
C VAL A 303 22.99 -4.02 7.57
N THR A 304 21.67 -3.90 7.71
CA THR A 304 20.92 -4.48 8.82
C THR A 304 19.81 -5.39 8.31
N HIS A 305 19.48 -6.42 9.08
CA HIS A 305 18.54 -7.48 8.68
C HIS A 305 17.45 -7.67 9.74
N GLN A 306 16.24 -7.96 9.29
CA GLN A 306 15.15 -8.42 10.15
C GLN A 306 14.28 -9.40 9.36
N GLY A 307 14.35 -10.69 9.73
CA GLY A 307 13.74 -11.75 8.93
C GLY A 307 14.46 -11.88 7.57
N GLU A 308 13.69 -11.90 6.49
CA GLU A 308 14.17 -11.91 5.10
C GLU A 308 14.43 -10.49 4.54
N TRP A 309 14.18 -9.45 5.34
CA TRP A 309 14.27 -8.07 4.90
C TRP A 309 15.59 -7.40 5.29
N VAL A 310 16.08 -6.57 4.39
CA VAL A 310 17.36 -5.86 4.49
C VAL A 310 17.13 -4.35 4.48
N SER A 311 17.96 -3.65 5.24
CA SER A 311 18.16 -2.20 5.09
C SER A 311 19.63 -1.91 4.84
N ILE A 312 19.90 -1.08 3.82
CA ILE A 312 21.25 -0.63 3.47
C ILE A 312 21.33 0.86 3.79
N THR A 313 22.24 1.21 4.69
CA THR A 313 22.59 2.60 4.98
C THR A 313 23.92 2.93 4.33
N ALA A 314 23.92 3.98 3.50
CA ALA A 314 25.09 4.48 2.80
C ALA A 314 25.27 5.97 3.02
N ARG A 315 26.42 6.50 2.62
CA ARG A 315 26.80 7.90 2.80
C ARG A 315 27.41 8.49 1.55
N LYS A 316 27.03 9.74 1.24
CA LYS A 316 27.67 10.57 0.20
C LYS A 316 28.88 11.26 0.82
N GLU A 317 30.08 10.93 0.36
CA GLU A 317 31.33 11.49 0.90
C GLU A 317 31.65 12.91 0.44
#